data_AF-A0A250FZ92-F1
#
_entry.id   AF-A0A250FZ92-F1
#
_cell.length_a   1.000
_cell.length_b   1.000
_cell.length_c   1.000
_cell.angle_alpha   90.00
_cell.angle_beta   90.00
_cell.angle_gamma   90.00
#
_symmetry.space_group_name_H-M   'P 1'
#
loop_
_entity.id
_entity.type
_entity.pdbx_description
1 polymer ?
#
loop_
_entity_poly.entity_id
_entity_poly.type
_entity_poly.pdbx_seq_one_letter_code
_entity_poly.pdbx_strand_id
1 'polypeptide(L)'
;MNIRIGQKMRVLRKQKGFSQEQIADYIHTTQSTYARIENGIGNSWVNYILPLCELFGVELEEFFRSESENIGGAKKGSRRFDELNIINELSGRLIEQYEKRIFEKDMYITELKAEVEMLRRIVGGECKINVNVNDL
;
A
#
# COMPACT_ATOMS: atom_id res chain seq x y z
N MET A 1 12.87 2.59 7.68
CA MET A 1 12.17 1.34 7.31
C MET A 1 12.88 0.61 6.17
N ASN A 2 13.24 1.29 5.08
CA ASN A 2 13.86 0.68 3.89
C ASN A 2 15.25 0.05 4.10
N ILE A 3 16.06 0.59 5.01
CA ILE A 3 17.41 0.06 5.28
C ILE A 3 17.34 -1.40 5.77
N ARG A 4 16.36 -1.75 6.60
CA ARG A 4 16.18 -3.14 7.08
C ARG A 4 15.83 -4.10 5.95
N ILE A 5 14.96 -3.67 5.04
CA ILE A 5 14.57 -4.44 3.85
C ILE A 5 15.78 -4.66 2.94
N GLY A 6 16.54 -3.60 2.66
CA GLY A 6 17.76 -3.68 1.86
C GLY A 6 18.82 -4.60 2.47
N GLN A 7 19.01 -4.54 3.80
CA GLN A 7 19.88 -5.46 4.52
C GLN A 7 19.42 -6.91 4.41
N LYS A 8 18.12 -7.19 4.57
CA LYS A 8 17.56 -8.54 4.44
C LYS A 8 17.75 -9.09 3.04
N MET A 9 17.48 -8.30 2.00
CA MET A 9 17.75 -8.64 0.60
C MET A 9 19.23 -9.00 0.37
N ARG A 10 20.13 -8.21 0.94
CA ARG A 10 21.57 -8.44 0.84
C ARG A 10 22.00 -9.75 1.51
N VAL A 11 21.44 -10.07 2.67
CA VAL A 11 21.71 -11.33 3.38
C VAL A 11 21.22 -12.52 2.56
N LEU A 12 19.96 -12.50 2.12
CA LEU A 12 19.36 -13.58 1.30
C LEU A 12 20.16 -13.81 0.01
N ARG A 13 20.51 -12.73 -0.70
CA ARG A 13 21.33 -12.82 -1.91
C ARG A 13 22.67 -13.50 -1.64
N LYS A 14 23.39 -13.08 -0.61
CA LYS A 14 24.70 -13.65 -0.26
C LYS A 14 24.59 -15.11 0.18
N GLN A 15 23.55 -15.48 0.93
CA GLN A 15 23.29 -16.87 1.34
C GLN A 15 23.08 -17.80 0.14
N LYS A 16 22.44 -17.30 -0.92
CA LYS A 16 22.27 -18.04 -2.18
C LYS A 16 23.46 -17.94 -3.14
N GLY A 17 24.50 -17.17 -2.79
CA GLY A 17 25.71 -17.01 -3.60
C GLY A 17 25.56 -16.13 -4.83
N PHE A 18 24.50 -15.32 -4.94
CA PHE A 18 24.28 -14.46 -6.09
C PHE A 18 25.05 -13.14 -6.00
N SER A 19 25.50 -12.62 -7.13
CA SER A 19 25.99 -11.24 -7.29
C SER A 19 24.82 -10.26 -7.45
N GLN A 20 25.08 -8.96 -7.26
CA GLN A 20 24.04 -7.93 -7.48
C GLN A 20 23.60 -7.86 -8.94
N GLU A 21 24.50 -8.15 -9.88
CA GLU A 21 24.22 -8.18 -11.32
C GLU A 21 23.29 -9.35 -11.67
N GLN A 22 23.58 -10.55 -11.17
CA GLN A 22 22.72 -11.72 -11.40
C GLN A 22 21.29 -11.53 -10.88
N ILE A 23 21.11 -10.89 -9.72
CA ILE A 23 19.76 -10.57 -9.24
C ILE A 23 19.12 -9.53 -10.14
N ALA A 24 19.85 -8.47 -10.52
CA ALA A 24 19.32 -7.42 -11.35
C ALA A 24 18.85 -7.95 -12.71
N ASP A 25 19.61 -8.84 -13.33
CA ASP A 25 19.23 -9.52 -14.57
C ASP A 25 17.94 -10.34 -14.40
N TYR A 26 17.83 -11.07 -13.28
CA TYR A 26 16.65 -11.89 -12.97
C TYR A 26 15.37 -11.06 -12.81
N ILE A 27 15.43 -9.91 -12.12
CA ILE A 27 14.28 -9.00 -11.96
C ILE A 27 14.19 -7.92 -13.05
N HIS A 28 14.94 -8.07 -14.14
CA HIS A 28 14.97 -7.16 -15.29
C HIS A 28 15.16 -5.69 -14.91
N THR A 29 16.18 -5.42 -14.10
CA THR A 29 16.60 -4.08 -13.69
C THR A 29 18.10 -3.89 -13.85
N THR A 30 18.61 -2.70 -13.53
CA THR A 30 20.05 -2.45 -13.57
C THR A 30 20.73 -2.82 -12.26
N GLN A 31 21.98 -3.24 -12.31
CA GLN A 31 22.81 -3.50 -11.12
C GLN A 31 22.80 -2.30 -10.15
N SER A 32 22.89 -1.07 -10.67
CA SER A 32 22.83 0.16 -9.87
C SER A 32 21.49 0.34 -9.15
N THR A 33 20.37 -0.05 -9.77
CA THR A 33 19.04 -0.03 -9.16
C THR A 33 18.95 -1.04 -8.03
N TYR A 34 19.44 -2.26 -8.25
CA TYR A 34 19.48 -3.28 -7.21
C TYR A 34 20.41 -2.91 -6.04
N ALA A 35 21.56 -2.30 -6.31
CA ALA A 35 22.45 -1.77 -5.27
C ALA A 35 21.76 -0.69 -4.41
N ARG A 36 20.94 0.18 -5.01
CA ARG A 36 20.15 1.17 -4.25
C ARG A 36 19.11 0.50 -3.34
N ILE A 37 18.49 -0.59 -3.79
CA ILE A 37 17.57 -1.40 -3.00
C ILE A 37 18.29 -1.95 -1.76
N GLU A 38 19.46 -2.58 -1.92
CA GLU A 38 20.22 -3.12 -0.79
C GLU A 38 20.65 -2.04 0.22
N ASN A 39 20.90 -0.82 -0.26
CA ASN A 39 21.24 0.32 0.57
C ASN A 39 20.01 1.02 1.18
N GLY A 40 18.80 0.54 0.90
CA GLY A 40 17.55 1.12 1.40
C GLY A 40 17.20 2.48 0.81
N ILE A 41 17.74 2.82 -0.36
CA ILE A 41 17.54 4.10 -1.03
C ILE A 41 16.27 4.04 -1.88
N GLY A 42 15.22 4.75 -1.45
CA GLY A 42 13.92 4.78 -2.12
C GLY A 42 13.08 3.52 -1.88
N ASN A 43 11.98 3.42 -2.64
CA ASN A 43 10.95 2.38 -2.45
C ASN A 43 10.78 1.45 -3.67
N SER A 44 11.71 1.48 -4.64
CA SER A 44 11.62 0.67 -5.87
C SER A 44 11.59 -0.83 -5.59
N TRP A 45 12.11 -1.27 -4.45
CA TRP A 45 12.11 -2.66 -3.99
C TRP A 45 10.71 -3.28 -3.92
N VAL A 46 9.67 -2.47 -3.68
CA VAL A 46 8.27 -2.95 -3.60
C VAL A 46 7.82 -3.58 -4.91
N ASN A 47 8.32 -3.07 -6.05
CA ASN A 47 7.98 -3.58 -7.38
C ASN A 47 8.56 -4.98 -7.64
N TYR A 48 9.57 -5.38 -6.86
CA TYR A 48 10.35 -6.60 -7.09
C TYR A 48 10.22 -7.61 -5.96
N ILE A 49 9.40 -7.33 -4.94
CA ILE A 49 9.38 -8.14 -3.73
C ILE A 49 8.91 -9.58 -3.98
N LEU A 50 7.84 -9.75 -4.76
CA LEU A 50 7.30 -11.07 -5.09
C LEU A 50 8.29 -11.95 -5.87
N PRO A 51 8.89 -11.50 -6.99
CA PRO A 51 9.88 -12.32 -7.71
C PRO A 51 11.16 -12.56 -6.89
N LEU A 52 11.58 -11.62 -6.04
CA LEU A 52 12.71 -11.83 -5.15
C LEU A 52 12.41 -12.88 -4.07
N CYS A 53 11.20 -12.87 -3.50
CA CYS A 53 10.74 -13.91 -2.57
C CYS A 53 10.75 -15.30 -3.22
N GLU A 54 10.24 -15.41 -4.46
CA GLU A 54 10.27 -16.65 -5.24
C GLU A 54 11.72 -17.13 -5.48
N LEU A 55 12.59 -16.23 -5.94
CA LEU A 55 14.01 -16.55 -6.18
C LEU A 55 14.74 -17.01 -4.91
N PHE A 56 14.45 -16.37 -3.78
CA PHE A 56 15.08 -16.71 -2.50
C PHE A 56 14.41 -17.93 -1.83
N GLY A 57 13.22 -18.32 -2.26
CA GLY A 57 12.42 -19.37 -1.64
C GLY A 57 11.97 -18.99 -0.24
N VAL A 58 11.58 -17.73 -0.04
CA VAL A 58 11.13 -17.17 1.24
C VAL A 58 9.72 -16.65 1.09
N GLU A 59 8.84 -16.99 2.03
CA GLU A 59 7.47 -16.46 2.01
C GLU A 59 7.45 -14.96 2.31
N LEU A 60 6.49 -14.25 1.72
CA LEU A 60 6.38 -12.80 1.90
C LEU A 60 6.22 -12.42 3.38
N GLU A 61 5.45 -13.19 4.15
CA GLU A 61 5.26 -12.96 5.58
C GLU A 61 6.55 -13.16 6.38
N GLU A 62 7.29 -14.23 6.09
CA GLU A 62 8.62 -14.49 6.68
C GLU A 62 9.61 -13.37 6.33
N PHE A 63 9.53 -12.83 5.11
CA PHE A 63 10.35 -11.71 4.69
C PHE A 63 10.12 -10.45 5.55
N PHE A 64 8.93 -10.21 6.07
CA PHE A 64 8.65 -9.05 6.94
C PHE A 64 8.73 -9.33 8.44
N ARG A 65 8.87 -10.58 8.87
CA ARG A 65 9.07 -10.95 10.28
C ARG A 65 10.34 -10.30 10.86
N SER A 66 10.21 -9.65 12.01
CA SER A 66 11.30 -8.96 12.71
C SER A 66 12.25 -9.93 13.41
N GLU A 67 13.57 -9.73 13.28
CA GLU A 67 14.61 -10.59 13.88
C GLU A 67 14.63 -10.64 15.42
N SER A 68 13.78 -9.87 16.12
CA SER A 68 13.63 -9.92 17.58
C SER A 68 13.11 -11.25 18.14
N GLU A 69 12.77 -12.21 17.27
CA GLU A 69 12.29 -13.54 17.67
C GLU A 69 13.39 -14.61 17.79
N ASN A 70 14.64 -14.32 17.40
CA ASN A 70 15.73 -15.31 17.38
C ASN A 70 16.72 -15.18 18.57
N ILE A 71 16.21 -15.04 19.80
CA ILE A 71 17.03 -15.28 21.01
C ILE A 71 16.22 -16.08 22.04
N GLY A 72 16.64 -17.33 22.28
CA GLY A 72 16.41 -18.05 23.53
C GLY A 72 15.06 -18.74 23.70
N GLY A 73 15.10 -20.06 23.83
CA GLY A 73 14.00 -20.87 24.33
C GLY A 73 13.48 -20.40 25.71
N ALA A 74 12.26 -20.85 26.03
CA ALA A 74 11.49 -20.58 27.24
C ALA A 74 10.88 -19.16 27.38
N LYS A 75 9.60 -19.02 26.98
CA LYS A 75 8.49 -18.26 27.63
C LYS A 75 7.35 -18.09 26.60
N LYS A 76 6.60 -19.16 26.34
CA LYS A 76 5.50 -19.20 25.36
C LYS A 76 4.19 -18.54 25.85
N GLY A 77 4.09 -18.13 27.11
CA GLY A 77 2.84 -17.60 27.71
C GLY A 77 2.67 -16.08 27.66
N SER A 78 3.75 -15.30 27.85
CA SER A 78 3.62 -13.83 28.05
C SER A 78 3.67 -13.04 26.75
N ARG A 79 4.56 -13.40 25.81
CA ARG A 79 4.77 -12.62 24.56
C ARG A 79 3.56 -12.60 23.63
N ARG A 80 2.79 -13.69 23.57
CA ARG A 80 1.60 -13.80 22.71
C ARG A 80 0.49 -12.82 23.10
N PHE A 81 0.45 -12.39 24.36
CA PHE A 81 -0.54 -11.45 24.87
C PHE A 81 -0.16 -10.01 24.52
N ASP A 82 1.11 -9.64 24.68
CA ASP A 82 1.62 -8.30 24.35
C ASP A 82 1.51 -8.01 22.84
N GLU A 83 1.79 -9.01 22.00
CA GLU A 83 1.68 -8.90 20.55
C GLU A 83 0.22 -8.78 20.07
N LEU A 84 -0.72 -9.50 20.69
CA LEU A 84 -2.16 -9.37 20.42
C LEU A 84 -2.69 -7.99 20.77
N ASN A 85 -2.22 -7.41 21.89
CA ASN A 85 -2.63 -6.08 22.32
C ASN A 85 -2.14 -5.00 21.36
N ILE A 86 -0.89 -5.11 20.89
CA ILE A 86 -0.34 -4.19 19.89
C ILE A 86 -1.07 -4.33 18.55
N ILE A 87 -1.35 -5.56 18.09
CA ILE A 87 -2.12 -5.79 16.86
C ILE A 87 -3.52 -5.21 16.96
N ASN A 88 -4.21 -5.40 18.09
CA ASN A 88 -5.54 -4.83 18.31
C ASN A 88 -5.51 -3.30 18.35
N GLU A 89 -4.51 -2.69 19.00
CA GLU A 89 -4.35 -1.24 19.05
C GLU A 89 -4.08 -0.65 17.66
N LEU A 90 -3.18 -1.27 16.89
CA LEU A 90 -2.85 -0.84 15.52
C LEU A 90 -4.01 -1.06 14.56
N SER A 91 -4.73 -2.19 14.69
CA SER A 91 -5.93 -2.49 13.90
C SER A 91 -7.03 -1.46 14.19
N GLY A 92 -7.26 -1.12 15.46
CA GLY A 92 -8.22 -0.10 15.85
C GLY A 92 -7.92 1.27 15.24
N ARG A 93 -6.67 1.74 15.33
CA ARG A 93 -6.24 3.01 14.71
C ARG A 93 -6.39 2.98 13.19
N LEU A 94 -6.12 1.84 12.56
CA LEU A 94 -6.24 1.69 11.12
C LEU A 94 -7.71 1.73 10.68
N ILE A 95 -8.59 1.04 11.40
CA ILE A 95 -10.04 1.07 11.18
C ILE A 95 -10.57 2.49 11.32
N GLU A 96 -10.21 3.21 12.38
CA GLU A 96 -10.62 4.60 12.62
C GLU A 96 -10.21 5.52 11.46
N GLN A 97 -8.99 5.37 10.94
CA GLN A 97 -8.55 6.14 9.77
C GLN A 97 -9.35 5.82 8.51
N TYR A 98 -9.71 4.55 8.30
CA TYR A 98 -10.55 4.15 7.18
C TYR A 98 -11.97 4.69 7.31
N GLU A 99 -12.59 4.57 8.49
CA GLU A 99 -13.92 5.12 8.77
C GLU A 99 -13.96 6.63 8.52
N LYS A 100 -12.95 7.37 8.99
CA LYS A 100 -12.84 8.82 8.73
C LYS A 100 -12.76 9.13 7.24
N ARG A 101 -11.93 8.39 6.48
CA ARG A 101 -11.79 8.61 5.04
C ARG A 101 -13.04 8.22 4.25
N ILE A 102 -13.76 7.19 4.69
CA ILE A 102 -15.05 6.79 4.13
C ILE A 102 -16.06 7.92 4.37
N PHE A 103 -16.14 8.43 5.60
CA PHE A 103 -17.02 9.53 5.95
C PHE A 103 -16.74 10.80 5.13
N GLU A 104 -15.48 11.21 5.02
CA GLU A 104 -15.07 12.36 4.19
C GLU A 104 -15.48 12.17 2.72
N LYS A 105 -15.33 10.95 2.19
CA LYS A 105 -15.73 10.60 0.82
C LYS A 105 -17.24 10.62 0.64
N ASP A 106 -18.01 10.09 1.59
CA ASP A 106 -19.47 10.07 1.54
C ASP A 106 -20.05 11.49 1.63
N MET A 107 -19.44 12.35 2.45
CA MET A 107 -19.76 13.78 2.48
C MET A 107 -19.51 14.44 1.12
N TYR A 108 -18.33 14.23 0.53
CA TYR A 108 -18.00 14.80 -0.77
C TYR A 108 -18.93 14.29 -1.89
N ILE A 109 -19.25 13.00 -1.88
CA ILE A 109 -20.21 12.41 -2.82
C ILE A 109 -21.60 13.05 -2.65
N THR A 110 -22.02 13.31 -1.41
CA THR A 110 -23.31 13.95 -1.12
C THR A 110 -23.34 15.38 -1.65
N GLU A 111 -22.28 16.15 -1.41
CA GLU A 111 -22.13 17.52 -1.90
C GLU A 111 -22.14 17.58 -3.43
N LEU A 112 -21.33 16.75 -4.10
CA LEU A 112 -21.31 16.66 -5.56
C LEU A 112 -22.66 16.23 -6.15
N LYS A 113 -23.36 15.29 -5.51
CA LYS A 113 -24.70 14.87 -5.96
C LYS A 113 -25.70 16.02 -5.87
N ALA A 114 -25.65 16.81 -4.81
CA ALA A 114 -26.50 17.99 -4.65
C ALA A 114 -26.20 19.05 -5.70
N GLU A 115 -24.92 19.30 -5.99
CA GLU A 115 -24.49 20.22 -7.04
C GLU A 115 -24.97 19.76 -8.43
N VAL A 116 -24.79 18.48 -8.76
CA VAL A 116 -25.28 17.89 -10.01
C VAL A 116 -26.80 18.00 -10.12
N GLU A 117 -27.55 17.81 -9.03
CA GLU A 117 -29.00 17.98 -9.02
C GLU A 117 -29.40 19.44 -9.26
N MET A 118 -28.73 20.40 -8.62
CA MET A 118 -28.95 21.82 -8.86
C MET A 118 -28.69 22.19 -10.33
N LEU A 119 -27.54 21.77 -10.88
CA LEU A 119 -27.19 22.00 -12.28
C LEU A 119 -28.21 21.37 -13.24
N ARG A 120 -28.70 20.16 -12.94
CA ARG A 120 -29.77 19.52 -13.73
C ARG A 120 -31.07 20.32 -13.70
N ARG A 121 -31.42 20.94 -12.57
CA ARG A 121 -32.60 21.82 -12.47
C ARG A 121 -32.42 23.11 -13.26
N ILE A 122 -31.23 23.70 -13.23
CA ILE A 122 -30.89 24.91 -14.00
C ILE A 122 -30.92 24.61 -15.50
N VAL A 123 -30.26 23.54 -15.93
CA VAL A 123 -30.21 23.15 -17.36
C VAL A 123 -31.56 22.60 -17.84
N GLY A 124 -32.35 21.97 -16.96
CA GLY A 124 -33.69 21.48 -17.24
C GLY A 124 -34.80 22.54 -17.13
N GLY A 125 -34.48 23.76 -16.71
CA GLY A 125 -35.43 24.82 -16.43
C GLY A 125 -35.04 26.15 -17.07
N GLU A 126 -35.24 26.26 -18.39
CA GLU A 126 -35.90 27.40 -19.08
C GLU A 126 -35.80 27.29 -20.61
N CYS A 127 -36.91 26.98 -21.30
CA CYS A 127 -37.42 27.77 -22.44
C CYS A 127 -38.79 27.23 -22.92
N LYS A 128 -39.89 27.69 -22.32
CA LYS A 128 -41.18 27.73 -23.03
C LYS A 128 -41.25 29.07 -23.76
N ILE A 129 -40.77 29.12 -25.00
CA ILE A 129 -41.12 30.23 -25.90
C ILE A 129 -42.58 29.99 -26.28
N ASN A 130 -43.49 30.72 -25.64
CA ASN A 130 -44.88 30.77 -26.05
C ASN A 130 -44.96 31.66 -27.30
N VAL A 131 -44.73 31.07 -28.48
CA VAL A 131 -45.05 31.75 -29.74
C VAL A 131 -46.57 31.64 -29.90
N ASN A 132 -47.26 32.73 -29.63
CA ASN A 132 -48.66 32.89 -29.98
C ASN A 132 -48.76 33.02 -31.51
N VAL A 133 -49.22 31.96 -32.19
CA VAL A 133 -49.34 31.92 -33.67
C VAL A 133 -50.74 32.33 -34.13
N ASN A 134 -51.34 33.35 -33.52
CA ASN A 134 -52.63 33.88 -33.97
C ASN A 134 -52.56 35.30 -34.56
N ASP A 135 -51.37 35.78 -34.91
CA ASP A 135 -51.22 36.94 -35.80
C ASP A 135 -50.82 36.47 -37.21
N LEU A 136 -51.80 35.96 -37.96
CA LEU A 136 -52.00 36.08 -39.42
C LEU A 136 -53.22 35.27 -39.90
#